data_AF-A0A2J0Q7Z0-F1
#
_entry.id   AF-A0A2J0Q7Z0-F1
#
_cell.length_a   1.000
_cell.length_b   1.000
_cell.length_c   1.000
_cell.angle_alpha   90.00
_cell.angle_beta   90.00
_cell.angle_gamma   90.00
#
_symmetry.space_group_name_H-M   'P 1'
#
loop_
_entity.id
_entity.type
_entity.pdbx_description
1 polymer ?
#
loop_
_entity_poly.entity_id
_entity_poly.type
_entity_poly.pdbx_seq_one_letter_code
_entity_poly.pdbx_strand_id
1 'polypeptide(L)'
;MPEEFKEHFRSCLVWAGVVVICLGLILLVVLIAALFFPDSLSSSDSKTPTRLELINQKALDVCIFVNQREPFVHFNNVHFFVYEDLNIPALVGYDNNYKFYYVYLLPGVVESFSREDLETLIAHELAHIYLNGDSDKAADHVAATILGSKQRVKDFLIRLGIDPASSRVRALDSLGD
;
A
#
# COMPACT_ATOMS: atom_id res chain seq x y z
N MET A 1 32.22 -22.69 -46.11
CA MET A 1 32.22 -21.83 -44.91
C MET A 1 33.61 -21.27 -44.72
N PRO A 2 33.78 -19.94 -44.60
CA PRO A 2 35.05 -19.31 -44.25
C PRO A 2 35.60 -19.91 -42.95
N GLU A 3 36.92 -20.03 -42.82
CA GLU A 3 37.54 -20.63 -41.62
C GLU A 3 37.22 -19.85 -40.35
N GLU A 4 37.12 -18.53 -40.44
CA GLU A 4 36.70 -17.63 -39.36
C GLU A 4 35.31 -17.99 -38.80
N PHE A 5 34.35 -18.34 -39.67
CA PHE A 5 33.01 -18.73 -39.22
C PHE A 5 33.02 -20.04 -38.42
N LYS A 6 33.91 -20.98 -38.77
CA LYS A 6 34.03 -22.26 -38.04
C LYS A 6 34.59 -22.04 -36.63
N GLU A 7 35.50 -21.08 -36.46
CA GLU A 7 36.08 -20.74 -35.16
C GLU A 7 35.07 -20.03 -34.26
N HIS A 8 34.33 -19.06 -34.79
CA HIS A 8 33.26 -18.39 -34.05
C HIS A 8 32.16 -19.36 -33.61
N PHE A 9 31.74 -20.26 -34.50
CA PHE A 9 30.72 -21.25 -34.17
C PHE A 9 31.18 -22.20 -33.06
N ARG A 10 32.44 -22.65 -33.09
CA ARG A 10 33.02 -23.49 -32.02
C ARG A 10 33.08 -22.76 -30.68
N SER A 11 33.50 -21.49 -30.69
CA SER A 11 33.54 -20.66 -29.48
C SER A 11 32.14 -20.50 -28.88
N CYS A 12 31.13 -20.17 -29.69
CA CYS A 12 29.74 -20.04 -29.23
C CYS A 12 29.21 -21.35 -28.63
N LEU A 13 29.52 -22.51 -29.23
CA LEU A 13 29.06 -23.81 -28.76
C LEU A 13 29.68 -24.18 -27.41
N VAL A 14 30.94 -23.82 -27.19
CA VAL A 14 31.62 -24.00 -25.90
C VAL A 14 30.97 -23.13 -24.81
N TRP A 15 30.73 -21.84 -25.08
CA TRP A 15 30.09 -20.95 -24.11
C TRP A 15 28.65 -21.37 -23.77
N ALA A 16 27.88 -21.80 -24.77
CA ALA A 16 26.55 -22.36 -24.55
C ALA A 16 26.61 -23.60 -23.64
N GLY A 17 27.59 -24.49 -23.85
CA GLY A 17 27.84 -25.65 -22.98
C GLY A 17 28.16 -25.24 -21.54
N VAL A 18 29.03 -24.25 -21.34
CA VAL A 18 29.39 -23.73 -20.01
C VAL A 18 28.15 -23.17 -19.29
N VAL A 19 27.33 -22.37 -19.97
CA VAL A 19 26.11 -21.79 -19.38
C VAL A 19 25.13 -22.89 -18.95
N VAL A 20 24.90 -23.90 -19.78
CA VAL A 20 24.01 -25.02 -19.46
C VAL A 20 24.52 -25.82 -18.26
N ILE A 21 25.82 -26.08 -18.17
CA ILE A 21 26.43 -26.76 -17.01
C ILE A 21 26.26 -25.93 -15.74
N CYS A 22 26.53 -24.62 -15.80
CA CYS A 22 26.35 -23.74 -14.65
C CYS A 22 24.89 -23.72 -14.17
N LEU A 23 23.91 -23.60 -15.08
CA LEU A 23 22.50 -23.64 -14.73
C LEU A 23 22.09 -24.99 -14.13
N GLY A 24 22.60 -26.10 -14.68
CA GLY A 24 22.39 -27.43 -14.13
C GLY A 24 22.94 -27.59 -12.71
N LEU A 25 24.15 -27.06 -12.45
CA LEU A 25 24.77 -27.08 -11.12
C LEU A 25 23.99 -26.23 -10.11
N ILE A 26 23.54 -25.04 -10.48
CA ILE A 26 22.69 -24.20 -9.61
C ILE A 26 21.39 -24.95 -9.27
N LEU A 27 20.74 -25.54 -10.27
CA LEU A 27 19.48 -26.26 -10.06
C LEU A 27 19.67 -27.50 -9.18
N LEU A 28 20.79 -28.22 -9.35
CA LEU A 28 21.16 -29.34 -8.48
C LEU A 28 21.39 -28.88 -7.03
N VAL A 29 22.08 -27.76 -6.81
CA VAL A 29 22.29 -27.19 -5.47
C VAL A 29 20.96 -26.79 -4.83
N VAL A 30 20.05 -26.17 -5.58
CA VAL A 30 18.71 -25.82 -5.11
C VAL A 30 17.90 -27.07 -4.74
N LEU A 31 17.94 -28.13 -5.55
CA LEU A 31 17.27 -29.39 -5.26
C LEU A 31 17.83 -30.08 -4.02
N ILE A 32 19.16 -30.12 -3.88
CA ILE A 32 19.83 -30.64 -2.69
C ILE A 32 19.41 -29.82 -1.47
N ALA A 33 19.47 -28.48 -1.55
CA ALA A 33 19.03 -27.61 -0.46
C ALA A 33 17.56 -27.88 -0.08
N ALA A 34 16.65 -28.04 -1.06
CA ALA A 34 15.25 -28.35 -0.78
C ALA A 34 15.05 -29.73 -0.09
N LEU A 35 15.89 -30.72 -0.38
CA LEU A 35 15.85 -32.04 0.26
C LEU A 35 16.40 -32.05 1.70
N PHE A 36 17.44 -31.25 1.97
CA PHE A 36 18.08 -31.18 3.30
C PHE A 36 17.44 -30.13 4.22
N PHE A 37 16.74 -29.15 3.67
CA PHE A 37 16.05 -28.09 4.41
C PHE A 37 14.54 -28.03 4.11
N PRO A 38 13.79 -29.15 4.25
CA PRO A 38 12.35 -29.16 3.97
C PRO A 38 11.59 -28.19 4.88
N ASP A 39 12.06 -28.03 6.11
CA ASP A 39 11.44 -27.15 7.12
C ASP A 39 11.75 -25.67 6.89
N SER A 40 12.77 -25.32 6.09
CA SER A 40 13.08 -23.94 5.73
C SER A 40 12.19 -23.41 4.60
N LEU A 41 11.63 -24.30 3.77
CA LEU A 41 10.62 -23.95 2.76
C LEU A 41 9.19 -24.01 3.32
N SER A 42 9.01 -24.60 4.49
CA SER A 42 7.74 -24.67 5.22
C SER A 42 7.68 -23.70 6.41
N SER A 43 8.38 -22.56 6.36
CA SER A 43 8.10 -21.48 7.31
C SER A 43 6.90 -20.64 6.87
N SER A 44 5.79 -21.30 6.53
CA SER A 44 4.49 -20.69 6.83
C SER A 44 4.27 -20.90 8.32
N ASP A 45 5.12 -20.24 9.13
CA ASP A 45 4.97 -20.09 10.56
C ASP A 45 3.53 -19.63 10.77
N SER A 46 2.67 -20.53 11.24
CA SER A 46 1.31 -20.24 11.72
C SER A 46 1.43 -19.45 13.04
N LYS A 47 2.16 -18.34 13.01
CA LYS A 47 2.08 -17.33 14.05
C LYS A 47 0.68 -16.78 13.96
N THR A 48 -0.10 -16.99 15.02
CA THR A 48 -1.37 -16.30 15.17
C THR A 48 -1.08 -14.81 15.02
N PRO A 49 -1.68 -14.13 14.03
CA PRO A 49 -1.36 -12.73 13.77
C PRO A 49 -1.64 -11.91 15.02
N THR A 50 -0.74 -10.99 15.32
CA THR A 50 -0.92 -10.07 16.44
C THR A 50 -2.14 -9.18 16.21
N ARG A 51 -2.71 -8.63 17.27
CA ARG A 51 -3.83 -7.67 17.17
C ARG A 51 -3.50 -6.52 16.22
N LEU A 52 -2.29 -5.97 16.33
CA LEU A 52 -1.83 -4.87 15.47
C LEU A 52 -1.70 -5.30 14.00
N GLU A 53 -1.23 -6.54 13.73
CA GLU A 53 -1.18 -7.10 12.37
C GLU A 53 -2.58 -7.25 11.76
N LEU A 54 -3.57 -7.70 12.53
CA LEU A 54 -4.96 -7.79 12.08
C LEU A 54 -5.57 -6.42 11.77
N ILE A 55 -5.27 -5.41 12.60
CA ILE A 55 -5.71 -4.03 12.40
C ILE A 55 -5.05 -3.45 11.13
N ASN A 56 -3.76 -3.66 10.96
CA ASN A 56 -3.01 -3.25 9.77
C ASN A 56 -3.57 -3.91 8.51
N GLN A 57 -3.86 -5.21 8.55
CA GLN A 57 -4.45 -5.91 7.42
C GLN A 57 -5.83 -5.37 7.07
N LYS A 58 -6.70 -5.11 8.08
CA LYS A 58 -8.02 -4.51 7.86
C LYS A 58 -7.91 -3.13 7.20
N ALA A 59 -7.00 -2.27 7.69
CA ALA A 59 -6.77 -0.95 7.10
C ALA A 59 -6.26 -1.05 5.65
N LEU A 60 -5.30 -1.94 5.40
CA LEU A 60 -4.71 -2.16 4.08
C LEU A 60 -5.74 -2.68 3.08
N ASP A 61 -6.56 -3.66 3.46
CA ASP A 61 -7.60 -4.25 2.60
C ASP A 61 -8.61 -3.18 2.16
N VAL A 62 -9.03 -2.31 3.09
CA VAL A 62 -9.94 -1.20 2.79
C VAL A 62 -9.28 -0.18 1.88
N CYS A 63 -8.04 0.18 2.15
CA CYS A 63 -7.27 1.08 1.30
C CYS A 63 -7.19 0.56 -0.14
N ILE A 64 -6.78 -0.70 -0.33
CA ILE A 64 -6.64 -1.29 -1.66
C ILE A 64 -7.98 -1.23 -2.40
N PHE A 65 -9.06 -1.54 -1.68
CA PHE A 65 -10.40 -1.51 -2.24
C PHE A 65 -10.84 -0.10 -2.66
N VAL A 66 -10.60 0.94 -1.85
CA VAL A 66 -10.91 2.34 -2.20
C VAL A 66 -10.06 2.79 -3.38
N ASN A 67 -8.75 2.52 -3.35
CA ASN A 67 -7.81 2.88 -4.42
C ASN A 67 -8.17 2.23 -5.77
N GLN A 68 -8.67 0.98 -5.76
CA GLN A 68 -9.15 0.32 -6.99
C GLN A 68 -10.41 0.94 -7.61
N ARG A 69 -11.17 1.72 -6.83
CA ARG A 69 -12.39 2.42 -7.28
C ARG A 69 -12.10 3.80 -7.87
N GLU A 70 -10.86 4.27 -7.79
CA GLU A 70 -10.43 5.54 -8.34
C GLU A 70 -10.29 5.48 -9.87
N PRO A 71 -11.06 6.25 -10.65
CA PRO A 71 -10.94 6.23 -12.11
C PRO A 71 -9.77 7.10 -12.62
N PHE A 72 -9.15 7.93 -11.77
CA PHE A 72 -8.26 9.01 -12.22
C PHE A 72 -6.98 9.18 -11.37
N VAL A 73 -6.86 8.50 -10.24
CA VAL A 73 -5.72 8.67 -9.32
C VAL A 73 -5.13 7.31 -8.99
N HIS A 74 -4.02 6.96 -9.66
CA HIS A 74 -3.19 5.85 -9.22
C HIS A 74 -2.37 6.31 -8.01
N PHE A 75 -2.85 6.03 -6.81
CA PHE A 75 -2.10 6.25 -5.57
C PHE A 75 -0.96 5.24 -5.40
N ASN A 76 -0.06 5.14 -6.39
CA ASN A 76 1.08 4.21 -6.37
C ASN A 76 2.07 4.52 -5.24
N ASN A 77 1.99 5.72 -4.65
CA ASN A 77 2.86 6.21 -3.59
C ASN A 77 2.04 6.67 -2.36
N VAL A 78 0.93 6.02 -2.01
CA VAL A 78 0.28 6.23 -0.71
C VAL A 78 0.55 5.05 0.21
N HIS A 79 1.11 5.32 1.38
CA HIS A 79 1.41 4.32 2.40
C HIS A 79 0.45 4.47 3.58
N PHE A 80 -0.04 3.35 4.09
CA PHE A 80 -0.97 3.32 5.21
C PHE A 80 -0.27 2.82 6.45
N PHE A 81 -0.46 3.54 7.54
CA PHE A 81 0.15 3.22 8.80
C PHE A 81 -0.90 3.34 9.90
N VAL A 82 -0.92 2.39 10.82
CA VAL A 82 -1.70 2.52 12.05
C VAL A 82 -0.76 3.03 13.12
N TYR A 83 -1.08 4.17 13.72
CA TYR A 83 -0.21 4.85 14.67
C TYR A 83 -0.96 5.12 15.97
N GLU A 84 -0.43 4.63 17.09
CA GLU A 84 -1.13 4.61 18.38
C GLU A 84 -1.27 6.01 19.00
N ASP A 85 -0.35 6.94 18.69
CA ASP A 85 -0.28 8.27 19.32
C ASP A 85 -0.94 9.40 18.50
N LEU A 86 -2.00 9.09 17.73
CA LEU A 86 -2.77 10.13 17.03
C LEU A 86 -3.81 10.76 17.94
N ASN A 87 -3.88 12.10 17.94
CA ASN A 87 -4.95 12.84 18.62
C ASN A 87 -6.21 13.04 17.75
N ILE A 88 -6.19 12.55 16.50
CA ILE A 88 -7.29 12.65 15.53
C ILE A 88 -7.54 11.29 14.85
N PRO A 89 -8.74 11.06 14.29
CA PRO A 89 -9.12 9.74 13.77
C PRO A 89 -8.23 9.23 12.63
N ALA A 90 -7.81 10.14 11.76
CA ALA A 90 -6.90 9.91 10.66
C ALA A 90 -6.11 11.18 10.38
N LEU A 91 -4.94 11.02 9.76
CA LEU A 91 -4.08 12.10 9.34
C LEU A 91 -3.45 11.74 8.00
N VAL A 92 -3.47 12.69 7.06
CA VAL A 92 -2.67 12.62 5.84
C VAL A 92 -1.44 13.52 5.92
N GLY A 93 -0.37 13.09 5.26
CA GLY A 93 0.78 13.94 5.01
C GLY A 93 1.59 13.48 3.81
N TYR A 94 2.60 14.28 3.48
CA TYR A 94 3.51 14.01 2.38
C TYR A 94 4.94 14.02 2.89
N ASP A 95 5.68 12.95 2.64
CA ASP A 95 7.10 12.87 2.93
C ASP A 95 7.89 13.37 1.71
N ASN A 96 8.48 14.57 1.83
CA ASN A 96 9.30 15.17 0.77
C ASN A 96 10.59 14.39 0.47
N ASN A 97 11.16 13.69 1.45
CA ASN A 97 12.42 12.97 1.29
C ASN A 97 12.23 11.70 0.46
N TYR A 98 11.14 10.97 0.73
CA TYR A 98 10.84 9.71 0.07
C TYR A 98 9.80 9.82 -1.07
N LYS A 99 9.21 11.01 -1.26
CA LYS A 99 8.26 11.35 -2.33
C LYS A 99 7.02 10.45 -2.33
N PHE A 100 6.47 10.20 -1.16
CA PHE A 100 5.23 9.46 -0.98
C PHE A 100 4.28 10.15 0.01
N TYR A 101 2.99 9.89 -0.15
CA TYR A 101 1.96 10.30 0.80
C TYR A 101 1.74 9.21 1.83
N TYR A 102 1.40 9.59 3.05
CA TYR A 102 1.01 8.65 4.08
C TYR A 102 -0.37 8.98 4.62
N VAL A 103 -1.10 7.94 4.99
CA VAL A 103 -2.35 8.02 5.73
C VAL A 103 -2.14 7.28 7.04
N TYR A 104 -2.07 8.03 8.14
CA TYR A 104 -2.05 7.50 9.49
C TYR A 104 -3.48 7.31 9.99
N LEU A 105 -3.80 6.13 10.50
CA LEU A 105 -5.08 5.81 11.11
C LEU A 105 -4.90 5.48 12.59
N LEU A 106 -5.79 5.99 13.43
CA LEU A 106 -5.78 5.63 14.84
C LEU A 106 -6.27 4.17 15.00
N PRO A 107 -5.58 3.28 15.74
CA PRO A 107 -5.99 1.88 15.87
C PRO A 107 -7.43 1.73 16.36
N GLY A 108 -7.85 2.54 17.34
CA GLY A 108 -9.22 2.51 17.84
C GLY A 108 -10.28 2.84 16.79
N VAL A 109 -9.95 3.66 15.79
CA VAL A 109 -10.83 3.96 14.65
C VAL A 109 -10.90 2.75 13.73
N VAL A 110 -9.75 2.17 13.37
CA VAL A 110 -9.70 0.97 12.53
C VAL A 110 -10.45 -0.19 13.16
N GLU A 111 -10.40 -0.34 14.47
CA GLU A 111 -11.14 -1.37 15.19
C GLU A 111 -12.64 -1.11 15.25
N SER A 112 -13.04 0.07 15.70
CA SER A 112 -14.44 0.39 15.99
C SER A 112 -15.27 0.64 14.73
N PHE A 113 -14.65 1.10 13.64
CA PHE A 113 -15.41 1.48 12.45
C PHE A 113 -15.79 0.25 11.63
N SER A 114 -16.99 0.33 11.06
CA SER A 114 -17.40 -0.61 10.02
C SER A 114 -16.47 -0.48 8.81
N ARG A 115 -16.45 -1.51 7.95
CA ARG A 115 -15.73 -1.42 6.68
C ARG A 115 -16.17 -0.18 5.88
N GLU A 116 -17.47 0.11 5.86
CA GLU A 116 -18.01 1.23 5.10
C GLU A 116 -17.57 2.59 5.66
N ASP A 117 -17.49 2.71 6.98
CA ASP A 117 -16.98 3.92 7.64
C ASP A 117 -15.49 4.12 7.36
N LEU A 118 -14.69 3.04 7.39
CA LEU A 118 -13.27 3.11 7.04
C LEU A 118 -13.03 3.46 5.58
N GLU A 119 -13.81 2.89 4.66
CA GLU A 119 -13.76 3.27 3.25
C GLU A 119 -14.05 4.76 3.07
N THR A 120 -15.00 5.28 3.85
CA THR A 120 -15.41 6.68 3.76
C THR A 120 -14.34 7.61 4.33
N LEU A 121 -13.75 7.25 5.47
CA LEU A 121 -12.62 7.94 6.06
C LEU A 121 -11.42 7.96 5.12
N ILE A 122 -11.03 6.79 4.60
CA ILE A 122 -9.87 6.68 3.69
C ILE A 122 -10.11 7.46 2.39
N ALA A 123 -11.30 7.39 1.79
CA ALA A 123 -11.63 8.17 0.60
C ALA A 123 -11.58 9.69 0.88
N HIS A 124 -12.00 10.13 2.06
CA HIS A 124 -11.91 11.53 2.48
C HIS A 124 -10.44 11.98 2.65
N GLU A 125 -9.61 11.18 3.29
CA GLU A 125 -8.18 11.45 3.46
C GLU A 125 -7.41 11.44 2.11
N LEU A 126 -7.74 10.50 1.21
CA LEU A 126 -7.18 10.47 -0.15
C LEU A 126 -7.59 11.69 -0.98
N ALA A 127 -8.82 12.18 -0.78
CA ALA A 127 -9.28 13.41 -1.42
C ALA A 127 -8.50 14.64 -0.95
N HIS A 128 -8.11 14.71 0.32
CA HIS A 128 -7.22 15.76 0.84
C HIS A 128 -5.84 15.72 0.19
N ILE A 129 -5.28 14.52 -0.02
CA ILE A 129 -4.03 14.35 -0.77
C ILE A 129 -4.16 14.90 -2.20
N TYR A 130 -5.23 14.52 -2.90
CA TYR A 130 -5.47 14.95 -4.28
C TYR A 130 -5.59 16.47 -4.42
N LEU A 131 -6.24 17.10 -3.45
CA LEU A 131 -6.47 18.54 -3.44
C LEU A 131 -5.32 19.33 -2.78
N ASN A 132 -4.23 18.67 -2.38
CA ASN A 132 -3.11 19.27 -1.67
C ASN A 132 -3.55 20.05 -0.40
N GLY A 133 -4.50 19.49 0.35
CA GLY A 133 -5.03 20.06 1.59
C GLY A 133 -5.99 21.25 1.41
N ASP A 134 -6.71 21.32 0.30
CA ASP A 134 -7.83 22.28 0.11
C ASP A 134 -8.96 22.06 1.15
N SER A 135 -10.01 22.88 1.11
CA SER A 135 -11.12 22.83 2.06
C SER A 135 -11.82 21.46 2.14
N ASP A 136 -12.32 21.12 3.34
CA ASP A 136 -13.09 19.89 3.61
C ASP A 136 -14.25 19.69 2.62
N LYS A 137 -14.91 20.78 2.19
CA LYS A 137 -16.02 20.71 1.21
C LYS A 137 -15.58 20.17 -0.15
N ALA A 138 -14.37 20.51 -0.58
CA ALA A 138 -13.81 20.01 -1.83
C ALA A 138 -13.41 18.53 -1.66
N ALA A 139 -12.79 18.18 -0.53
CA ALA A 139 -12.46 16.80 -0.19
C ALA A 139 -13.72 15.91 -0.15
N ASP A 140 -14.82 16.38 0.43
CA ASP A 140 -16.11 15.68 0.47
C ASP A 140 -16.67 15.38 -0.92
N HIS A 141 -16.54 16.33 -1.85
CA HIS A 141 -17.03 16.14 -3.20
C HIS A 141 -16.21 15.10 -3.97
N VAL A 142 -14.89 15.14 -3.81
CA VAL A 142 -14.00 14.14 -4.39
C VAL A 142 -14.25 12.77 -3.74
N ALA A 143 -14.28 12.67 -2.41
CA ALA A 143 -14.63 11.43 -1.69
C ALA A 143 -15.99 10.85 -2.12
N ALA A 144 -16.99 11.70 -2.36
CA ALA A 144 -18.29 11.25 -2.88
C ALA A 144 -18.19 10.68 -4.30
N THR A 145 -17.29 11.21 -5.12
CA THR A 145 -17.01 10.71 -6.47
C THR A 145 -16.33 9.34 -6.40
N ILE A 146 -15.34 9.18 -5.51
CA ILE A 146 -14.61 7.94 -5.24
C ILE A 146 -15.57 6.82 -4.81
N LEU A 147 -16.44 7.13 -3.84
CA LEU A 147 -17.37 6.16 -3.26
C LEU A 147 -18.64 5.97 -4.09
N GLY A 148 -18.88 6.81 -5.08
CA GLY A 148 -20.12 6.85 -5.87
C GLY A 148 -21.36 7.22 -5.04
N SER A 149 -21.21 7.84 -3.87
CA SER A 149 -22.34 8.19 -2.99
C SER A 149 -22.08 9.41 -2.12
N LYS A 150 -22.66 10.55 -2.52
CA LYS A 150 -22.61 11.81 -1.75
C LYS A 150 -23.35 11.74 -0.42
N GLN A 151 -24.44 10.98 -0.35
CA GLN A 151 -25.22 10.84 0.88
C GLN A 151 -24.42 10.10 1.95
N ARG A 152 -23.71 9.03 1.55
CA ARG A 152 -22.86 8.24 2.44
C ARG A 152 -21.77 9.08 3.12
N VAL A 153 -21.07 9.93 2.35
CA VAL A 153 -20.04 10.84 2.89
C VAL A 153 -20.65 11.81 3.90
N LYS A 154 -21.78 12.43 3.56
CA LYS A 154 -22.48 13.37 4.47
C LYS A 154 -22.90 12.71 5.78
N ASP A 155 -23.54 11.55 5.71
CA ASP A 155 -24.03 10.85 6.89
C ASP A 155 -22.87 10.43 7.80
N PHE A 156 -21.75 10.03 7.21
CA PHE A 156 -20.53 9.69 7.93
C PHE A 156 -19.94 10.90 8.67
N LEU A 157 -19.79 12.05 8.01
CA LEU A 157 -19.23 13.25 8.65
C LEU A 157 -20.09 13.75 9.81
N ILE A 158 -21.42 13.71 9.65
CA ILE A 158 -22.37 14.03 10.72
C ILE A 158 -22.18 13.09 11.92
N ARG A 159 -21.99 11.78 11.69
CA ARG A 159 -21.72 10.81 12.78
C ARG A 159 -20.40 11.10 13.50
N LEU A 160 -19.38 11.59 12.80
CA LEU A 160 -18.12 12.01 13.41
C LEU A 160 -18.22 13.33 14.18
N GLY A 161 -19.38 14.00 14.16
CA GLY A 161 -19.55 15.33 14.74
C GLY A 161 -18.75 16.41 13.99
N ILE A 162 -18.32 16.13 12.76
CA ILE A 162 -17.64 17.08 11.90
C ILE A 162 -18.73 17.83 11.15
N ASP A 163 -18.85 19.14 11.41
CA ASP A 163 -19.74 19.98 10.61
C ASP A 163 -19.19 20.03 9.16
N PRO A 164 -19.97 19.58 8.14
CA PRO A 164 -19.57 19.64 6.73
C PRO A 164 -19.32 21.08 6.24
N ALA A 165 -19.69 22.09 7.03
CA ALA A 165 -19.39 23.49 6.77
C ALA A 165 -18.12 24.01 7.48
N SER A 166 -17.53 23.24 8.40
CA SER A 166 -16.28 23.60 9.08
C SER A 166 -15.06 23.31 8.21
N SER A 167 -13.96 24.07 8.42
CA SER A 167 -12.68 23.91 7.72
C SER A 167 -11.65 23.40 8.72
N ARG A 168 -11.34 22.10 8.70
CA ARG A 168 -10.30 21.46 9.50
C ARG A 168 -8.97 21.46 8.75
N VAL A 169 -8.47 22.63 8.37
CA VAL A 169 -7.12 22.73 7.79
C VAL A 169 -6.13 23.16 8.87
N ARG A 170 -5.31 22.20 9.34
CA ARG A 170 -3.87 22.33 9.71
C ARG A 170 -3.43 21.17 10.63
N ALA A 171 -2.78 20.17 10.06
CA ALA A 171 -1.95 19.21 10.79
C ALA A 171 -0.62 18.92 10.07
N LEU A 172 -0.21 19.81 9.15
CA LEU A 172 1.04 19.67 8.38
C LEU A 172 2.23 20.42 9.00
N ASP A 173 2.00 21.43 9.84
CA ASP A 173 3.09 22.23 10.41
C ASP A 173 3.67 21.66 11.73
N SER A 174 3.07 20.62 12.35
CA SER A 174 3.42 20.20 13.72
C SER A 174 4.08 18.82 13.87
N LEU A 175 4.41 18.14 12.78
CA LEU A 175 5.16 16.88 12.80
C LEU A 175 6.60 17.02 12.26
N GLY A 176 6.96 18.25 11.86
CA GLY A 176 8.30 18.61 11.37
C GLY A 176 9.19 19.31 12.39
N ASP A 177 8.74 19.43 13.65
CA ASP A 177 9.53 19.92 14.80
C ASP A 177 9.76 18.78 15.80
#